data_AF-A0AAW2ZFL9-F1
#
_entry.id   AF-A0AAW2ZFL9-F1
#
_cell.length_a   1.000
_cell.length_b   1.000
_cell.length_c   1.000
_cell.angle_alpha   90.00
_cell.angle_beta   90.00
_cell.angle_gamma   90.00
#
_symmetry.space_group_name_H-M   'P 1'
#
loop_
_entity.id
_entity.type
_entity.pdbx_description
1 polymer ?
#
loop_
_entity_poly.entity_id
_entity_poly.type
_entity_poly.pdbx_seq_one_letter_code
_entity_poly.pdbx_strand_id
1 'polypeptide(L)'
;MWSVGCILSEMMTRKVMFPGKSPVNQIETIIYKLGTPSKEEVRGSNNGRQFVAKMDFKEKMDFEKEYKGHDSQAVDLLKKMLTIDPDKRISAEEAMRHPYFAQIFDPEDTTRADNVFEFGYENNMKTIEDIKQETFKVILQYNGLLNRRRSSIFMGPDHSAYLHKRRPSVFEMDVKMRLMERIVELEKDNQLEQDRKTSLLQRVGNFFSYSNGGVPVESDDEAFNMV
;
A
#
# COMPACT_ATOMS: atom_id res chain seq x y z
N MET A 1 0.69 12.61 -9.50
CA MET A 1 0.59 13.61 -10.60
C MET A 1 0.21 13.02 -11.94
N TRP A 2 0.88 11.97 -12.45
CA TRP A 2 0.46 11.30 -13.70
C TRP A 2 -1.04 10.98 -13.76
N SER A 3 -1.55 10.30 -12.72
CA SER A 3 -2.98 9.95 -12.61
C SER A 3 -3.90 11.17 -12.61
N VAL A 4 -3.46 12.28 -11.99
CA VAL A 4 -4.22 13.55 -11.99
C VAL A 4 -4.29 14.13 -13.41
N GLY A 5 -3.20 14.05 -14.18
CA GLY A 5 -3.20 14.42 -15.59
C GLY A 5 -4.19 13.60 -16.43
N CYS A 6 -4.24 12.27 -16.22
CA CYS A 6 -5.24 11.42 -16.88
C CYS A 6 -6.67 11.85 -16.55
N ILE A 7 -6.96 12.12 -15.27
CA ILE A 7 -8.28 12.57 -14.80
C ILE A 7 -8.61 13.94 -15.41
N LEU A 8 -7.68 14.88 -15.42
CA LEU A 8 -7.88 16.21 -16.02
C LEU A 8 -8.20 16.10 -17.51
N SER A 9 -7.43 15.31 -18.27
CA SER A 9 -7.72 15.03 -19.68
C SER A 9 -9.11 14.42 -19.87
N GLU A 10 -9.50 13.49 -19.01
CA GLU A 10 -10.80 12.83 -19.09
C GLU A 10 -11.94 13.79 -18.75
N MET A 11 -11.77 14.68 -17.77
CA MET A 11 -12.74 15.74 -17.46
C MET A 11 -12.92 16.72 -18.63
N MET A 12 -11.83 17.08 -19.31
CA MET A 12 -11.84 17.96 -20.48
C MET A 12 -12.56 17.30 -21.66
N THR A 13 -12.19 16.06 -22.00
CA THR A 13 -12.64 15.40 -23.24
C THR A 13 -13.84 14.47 -23.08
N ARG A 14 -14.24 14.17 -21.84
CA ARG A 14 -15.22 13.12 -21.47
C ARG A 14 -14.87 11.73 -22.00
N LYS A 15 -13.58 11.48 -22.25
CA LYS A 15 -13.05 10.22 -22.80
C LYS A 15 -11.80 9.81 -22.03
N VAL A 16 -11.67 8.51 -21.80
CA VAL A 16 -10.48 7.93 -21.20
C VAL A 16 -9.27 8.24 -22.07
N MET A 17 -8.23 8.83 -21.47
CA MET A 17 -7.05 9.26 -22.21
C MET A 17 -6.22 8.10 -22.76
N PHE A 18 -6.01 7.05 -21.96
CA PHE A 18 -5.20 5.88 -22.32
C PHE A 18 -5.98 4.58 -22.06
N PRO A 19 -6.89 4.18 -22.96
CA PRO A 19 -7.73 3.00 -22.78
C PRO A 19 -6.98 1.71 -23.15
N GLY A 20 -6.02 1.30 -22.32
CA GLY A 20 -5.28 0.05 -22.55
C GLY A 20 -6.09 -1.19 -22.14
N LYS A 21 -5.96 -2.25 -22.94
CA LYS A 21 -6.64 -3.54 -22.73
C LYS A 21 -5.77 -4.59 -22.03
N SER A 22 -4.47 -4.34 -21.94
CA SER A 22 -3.46 -5.19 -21.30
C SER A 22 -2.27 -4.32 -20.86
N PRO A 23 -1.36 -4.80 -19.99
CA PRO A 23 -0.19 -4.03 -19.58
C PRO A 23 0.69 -3.59 -20.77
N VAL A 24 0.88 -4.46 -21.75
CA VAL A 24 1.63 -4.20 -22.98
C VAL A 24 0.92 -3.12 -23.81
N ASN A 25 -0.38 -3.30 -24.04
CA ASN A 25 -1.18 -2.35 -24.82
C ASN A 25 -1.34 -0.98 -24.13
N GLN A 26 -1.30 -0.94 -22.80
CA GLN A 26 -1.29 0.31 -22.04
C GLN A 26 -0.03 1.13 -22.36
N ILE A 27 1.15 0.50 -22.38
CA ILE A 27 2.42 1.14 -22.73
C ILE A 27 2.39 1.62 -24.19
N GLU A 28 1.93 0.78 -25.11
CA GLU A 28 1.75 1.15 -26.53
C GLU A 28 0.84 2.36 -26.69
N THR A 29 -0.29 2.39 -25.98
CA THR A 29 -1.27 3.49 -26.05
C THR A 29 -0.68 4.79 -25.53
N ILE A 30 0.11 4.72 -24.45
CA ILE A 30 0.81 5.88 -23.90
C ILE A 30 1.82 6.43 -24.91
N ILE A 31 2.67 5.56 -25.48
CA ILE A 31 3.70 5.97 -26.46
C ILE A 31 3.05 6.49 -27.75
N TYR A 32 1.97 5.86 -28.20
CA TYR A 32 1.24 6.31 -29.39
C TYR A 32 0.70 7.73 -29.23
N LYS A 33 0.24 8.11 -28.03
CA LYS A 33 -0.27 9.46 -27.76
C LYS A 33 0.84 10.46 -27.39
N LEU A 34 1.77 10.10 -26.50
CA LEU A 34 2.76 11.05 -25.99
C LEU A 34 4.07 11.09 -26.79
N GLY A 35 4.22 10.19 -27.77
CA GLY A 35 5.43 10.02 -28.56
C GLY A 35 6.44 9.08 -27.90
N THR A 36 7.43 8.67 -28.68
CA THR A 36 8.53 7.82 -28.20
C THR A 36 9.45 8.64 -27.28
N PRO A 37 9.58 8.27 -26.00
CA PRO A 37 10.49 8.95 -25.08
C PRO A 37 11.95 8.73 -25.47
N SER A 38 12.81 9.70 -25.16
CA SER A 38 14.26 9.51 -25.24
C SER A 38 14.73 8.48 -24.22
N LYS A 39 15.92 7.88 -24.44
CA LYS A 39 16.50 6.89 -23.52
C LYS A 39 16.68 7.43 -22.10
N GLU A 40 16.87 8.74 -21.97
CA GLU A 40 17.05 9.44 -20.69
C GLU A 40 15.72 9.70 -19.96
N GLU A 41 14.59 9.69 -20.65
CA GLU A 41 13.27 9.89 -20.02
C GLU A 41 12.66 8.58 -19.52
N VAL A 42 13.08 7.43 -20.07
CA VAL A 42 12.57 6.12 -19.67
C VAL A 42 13.27 5.63 -18.39
N ARG A 43 12.59 5.80 -17.26
CA ARG A 43 12.90 5.10 -16.00
C ARG A 43 12.19 3.75 -15.96
N GLY A 44 12.74 2.78 -15.24
CA GLY A 44 12.12 1.48 -15.01
C GLY A 44 13.05 0.29 -15.17
N SER A 45 12.47 -0.91 -15.15
CA SER A 45 13.21 -2.17 -15.28
C SER A 45 13.92 -2.28 -16.64
N ASN A 46 14.98 -3.09 -16.69
CA ASN A 46 15.71 -3.37 -17.93
C ASN A 46 14.77 -3.88 -19.04
N ASN A 47 13.86 -4.79 -18.68
CA ASN A 47 12.90 -5.36 -19.62
C ASN A 47 11.94 -4.30 -20.17
N GLY A 48 11.44 -3.40 -19.32
CA GLY A 48 10.56 -2.30 -19.75
C GLY A 48 11.27 -1.34 -20.69
N ARG A 49 12.52 -0.97 -20.39
CA ARG A 49 13.33 -0.09 -21.26
C ARG A 49 13.61 -0.72 -22.62
N GLN A 50 13.95 -2.01 -22.66
CA GLN A 50 14.16 -2.74 -23.91
C GLN A 50 12.88 -2.88 -24.73
N PHE A 51 11.73 -3.07 -24.08
CA PHE A 51 10.44 -3.14 -24.75
C PHE A 51 10.12 -1.83 -25.48
N VAL A 52 10.26 -0.68 -24.79
CA VAL A 52 10.05 0.65 -25.40
C VAL A 52 11.06 0.91 -26.53
N ALA A 53 12.32 0.51 -26.36
CA ALA A 53 13.36 0.70 -27.37
C ALA A 53 13.14 -0.13 -28.65
N LYS A 54 12.34 -1.20 -28.60
CA LYS A 54 11.99 -2.03 -29.76
C LYS A 54 10.75 -1.52 -30.51
N MET A 55 10.03 -0.55 -29.97
CA MET A 55 8.85 0.00 -30.62
C MET A 55 9.23 0.94 -31.77
N ASP A 56 8.33 1.04 -32.74
CA ASP A 56 8.42 2.04 -33.79
C ASP A 56 8.38 3.45 -33.19
N PHE A 57 9.15 4.35 -33.81
CA PHE A 57 9.13 5.75 -33.43
C PHE A 57 7.74 6.37 -33.66
N LYS A 58 7.28 7.13 -32.67
CA LYS A 58 6.04 7.92 -32.69
C LYS A 58 6.36 9.36 -32.35
N GLU A 59 5.85 10.27 -33.18
CA GLU A 59 5.90 11.69 -32.88
C GLU A 59 4.98 12.03 -31.71
N LYS A 60 5.39 13.02 -30.93
CA LYS A 60 4.59 13.53 -29.82
C LYS A 60 3.32 14.19 -30.36
N MET A 61 2.18 13.87 -29.77
CA MET A 61 0.92 14.54 -30.08
C MET A 61 1.02 16.05 -29.87
N ASP A 62 0.42 16.78 -30.80
CA ASP A 62 0.12 18.19 -30.62
C ASP A 62 -1.11 18.36 -29.72
N PHE A 63 -0.85 18.63 -28.44
CA PHE A 63 -1.88 18.89 -27.44
C PHE A 63 -2.76 20.11 -27.79
N GLU A 64 -2.24 21.14 -28.46
CA GLU A 64 -3.07 22.30 -28.83
C GLU A 64 -4.13 21.91 -29.87
N LYS A 65 -3.75 20.99 -30.76
CA LYS A 65 -4.65 20.42 -31.75
C LYS A 65 -5.66 19.44 -31.12
N GLU A 66 -5.19 18.53 -30.26
CA GLU A 66 -6.05 17.52 -29.63
C GLU A 66 -7.08 18.16 -28.69
N TYR A 67 -6.66 19.14 -27.89
CA TYR A 67 -7.51 19.83 -26.91
C TYR A 67 -8.02 21.17 -27.44
N LYS A 68 -8.14 21.32 -28.76
CA LYS A 68 -8.67 22.54 -29.39
C LYS A 68 -10.02 22.94 -28.78
N GLY A 69 -10.15 24.21 -28.42
CA GLY A 69 -11.37 24.76 -27.80
C GLY A 69 -11.42 24.65 -26.27
N HIS A 70 -10.39 24.08 -25.63
CA HIS A 70 -10.23 24.12 -24.18
C HIS A 70 -9.35 25.29 -23.75
N ASP A 71 -9.36 25.61 -22.47
CA ASP A 71 -8.50 26.64 -21.89
C ASP A 71 -7.01 26.27 -22.08
N SER A 72 -6.26 27.17 -22.72
CA SER A 72 -4.81 27.06 -22.91
C SER A 72 -4.03 26.81 -21.61
N GLN A 73 -4.46 27.37 -20.48
CA GLN A 73 -3.80 27.15 -19.18
C GLN A 73 -4.04 25.74 -18.65
N ALA A 74 -5.23 25.16 -18.92
CA ALA A 74 -5.52 23.77 -18.60
C ALA A 74 -4.68 22.81 -19.44
N VAL A 75 -4.54 23.10 -20.74
CA VAL A 75 -3.73 22.31 -21.67
C VAL A 75 -2.24 22.37 -21.29
N ASP A 76 -1.71 23.54 -20.92
CA ASP A 76 -0.34 23.68 -20.45
C ASP A 76 -0.09 22.90 -19.15
N LEU A 77 -0.99 22.99 -18.18
CA LEU A 77 -0.91 22.22 -16.94
C LEU A 77 -0.93 20.70 -17.24
N LEU A 78 -1.83 20.27 -18.12
CA LEU A 78 -1.97 18.88 -18.53
C LEU A 78 -0.68 18.34 -19.16
N LYS A 79 -0.05 19.10 -20.05
CA LYS A 79 1.26 18.75 -20.65
C LYS A 79 2.31 18.50 -19.57
N LYS A 80 2.38 19.35 -18.55
CA LYS A 80 3.34 19.25 -17.43
C LYS A 80 3.04 18.07 -16.50
N MET A 81 1.77 17.70 -16.32
CA MET A 81 1.36 16.52 -15.54
C MET A 81 1.67 15.20 -16.24
N LEU A 82 1.61 15.18 -17.57
CA LEU A 82 1.80 14.00 -18.42
C LEU A 82 3.22 13.86 -18.97
N THR A 83 4.19 14.53 -18.36
CA THR A 83 5.61 14.29 -18.64
C THR A 83 5.98 12.85 -18.26
N ILE A 84 6.62 12.15 -19.20
CA ILE A 84 7.02 10.73 -19.05
C ILE A 84 8.07 10.60 -17.94
N ASP A 85 9.11 11.43 -18.00
CA ASP A 85 10.15 11.50 -16.98
C ASP A 85 9.53 11.94 -15.63
N PRO A 86 9.54 11.08 -14.60
CA PRO A 86 8.94 11.40 -13.31
C PRO A 86 9.66 12.54 -12.60
N ASP A 87 10.97 12.73 -12.83
CA ASP A 87 11.79 13.76 -12.17
C ASP A 87 11.49 15.15 -12.76
N LYS A 88 11.02 15.20 -14.02
CA LYS A 88 10.63 16.44 -14.72
C LYS A 88 9.13 16.71 -14.66
N ARG A 89 8.34 15.79 -14.08
CA ARG A 89 6.90 15.94 -13.97
C ARG A 89 6.58 16.95 -12.87
N ILE A 90 5.67 17.87 -13.17
CA ILE A 90 5.26 18.90 -12.20
C ILE A 90 4.79 18.25 -10.89
N SER A 91 5.27 18.79 -9.77
CA SER A 91 4.83 18.37 -8.43
C SER A 91 3.41 18.85 -8.13
N ALA A 92 2.78 18.30 -7.10
CA ALA A 92 1.47 18.77 -6.65
C ALA A 92 1.51 20.25 -6.21
N GLU A 93 2.59 20.64 -5.51
CA GLU A 93 2.79 22.02 -5.06
C GLU A 93 2.94 23.00 -6.22
N GLU A 94 3.79 22.70 -7.19
CA GLU A 94 3.96 23.54 -8.38
C GLU A 94 2.68 23.61 -9.20
N ALA A 95 1.93 22.49 -9.29
CA ALA A 95 0.66 22.45 -9.98
C ALA A 95 -0.39 23.35 -9.32
N MET A 96 -0.47 23.39 -7.99
CA MET A 96 -1.38 24.31 -7.28
C MET A 96 -1.06 25.79 -7.55
N ARG A 97 0.22 26.13 -7.74
CA ARG A 97 0.66 27.49 -8.09
C ARG A 97 0.55 27.81 -9.59
N HIS A 98 0.05 26.88 -10.40
CA HIS A 98 -0.08 27.08 -11.84
C HIS A 98 -1.12 28.18 -12.16
N PRO A 99 -0.93 29.00 -13.23
CA PRO A 99 -1.89 30.05 -13.58
C PRO A 99 -3.33 29.55 -13.81
N TYR A 100 -3.48 28.27 -14.18
CA TYR A 100 -4.80 27.62 -14.29
C TYR A 100 -5.62 27.67 -12.99
N PHE A 101 -4.96 27.63 -11.82
CA PHE A 101 -5.63 27.71 -10.52
C PHE A 101 -5.51 29.09 -9.86
N ALA A 102 -5.01 30.12 -10.56
CA ALA A 102 -4.74 31.43 -9.97
C ALA A 102 -5.96 32.09 -9.31
N GLN A 103 -7.18 31.77 -9.77
CA GLN A 103 -8.42 32.33 -9.21
C GLN A 103 -8.87 31.67 -7.90
N ILE A 104 -8.37 30.46 -7.61
CA ILE A 104 -8.80 29.66 -6.45
C ILE A 104 -7.66 29.34 -5.49
N PHE A 105 -6.41 29.57 -5.90
CA PHE A 105 -5.26 29.28 -5.09
C PHE A 105 -5.08 30.32 -3.98
N ASP A 106 -5.19 29.88 -2.74
CA ASP A 106 -4.88 30.66 -1.55
C ASP A 106 -3.72 29.97 -0.78
N PRO A 107 -2.54 30.61 -0.69
CA PRO A 107 -1.42 30.07 0.09
C PRO A 107 -1.76 29.77 1.55
N GLU A 108 -2.64 30.58 2.17
CA GLU A 108 -2.99 30.45 3.59
C GLU A 108 -3.90 29.23 3.85
N ASP A 109 -4.64 28.77 2.83
CA ASP A 109 -5.46 27.54 2.90
C ASP A 109 -4.66 26.27 2.56
N THR A 110 -3.39 26.42 2.15
CA THR A 110 -2.52 25.28 1.87
C THR A 110 -1.67 24.90 3.08
N THR A 111 -1.94 23.74 3.66
CA THR A 111 -1.15 23.18 4.76
C THR A 111 -0.28 22.01 4.28
N ARG A 112 0.89 21.87 4.88
CA ARG A 112 1.72 20.67 4.78
C ARG A 112 1.54 19.85 6.06
N ALA A 113 1.58 18.54 5.95
CA ALA A 113 1.65 17.69 7.13
C ALA A 113 2.94 18.00 7.91
N ASP A 114 2.80 18.23 9.21
CA ASP A 114 3.94 18.57 10.10
C ASP A 114 4.98 17.45 10.18
N ASN A 115 4.52 16.20 10.04
CA ASN A 115 5.33 15.01 10.16
C ASN A 115 5.21 14.15 8.90
N VAL A 116 6.31 13.53 8.50
CA VAL A 116 6.30 12.49 7.48
C VAL A 116 5.59 11.27 8.06
N PHE A 117 4.67 10.69 7.29
CA PHE A 117 4.04 9.44 7.68
C PHE A 117 5.05 8.30 7.65
N GLU A 118 5.24 7.62 8.77
CA GLU A 118 6.19 6.53 8.90
C GLU A 118 5.55 5.19 8.49
N PHE A 119 6.11 4.56 7.45
CA PHE A 119 5.66 3.26 6.96
C PHE A 119 6.32 2.06 7.68
N GLY A 120 7.03 2.30 8.79
CA GLY A 120 7.79 1.26 9.50
C GLY A 120 6.94 0.11 10.04
N TYR A 121 5.65 0.35 10.28
CA TYR A 121 4.69 -0.69 10.72
C TYR A 121 4.54 -1.83 9.71
N GLU A 122 4.76 -1.58 8.41
CA GLU A 122 4.67 -2.62 7.36
C GLU A 122 5.66 -3.76 7.58
N ASN A 123 6.81 -3.47 8.19
CA ASN A 123 7.81 -4.48 8.52
C ASN A 123 7.31 -5.50 9.56
N ASN A 124 6.33 -5.12 10.38
CA ASN A 124 5.79 -5.94 11.45
C ASN A 124 4.51 -6.68 11.02
N MET A 125 3.87 -6.29 9.91
CA MET A 125 2.60 -6.86 9.44
C MET A 125 2.82 -7.96 8.39
N LYS A 126 3.47 -9.07 8.77
CA LYS A 126 3.80 -10.15 7.84
C LYS A 126 2.70 -11.22 7.75
N THR A 127 1.95 -11.40 8.82
CA THR A 127 0.88 -12.39 8.91
C THR A 127 -0.47 -11.72 9.14
N ILE A 128 -1.55 -12.48 8.89
CA ILE A 128 -2.92 -12.04 9.22
C ILE A 128 -3.04 -11.69 10.71
N GLU A 129 -2.33 -12.42 11.56
CA GLU A 129 -2.38 -12.19 13.01
C GLU A 129 -1.69 -10.87 13.39
N ASP A 130 -0.56 -10.55 12.78
CA ASP A 130 0.10 -9.26 12.98
C ASP A 130 -0.80 -8.10 12.54
N ILE A 131 -1.46 -8.22 11.40
CA ILE A 131 -2.39 -7.20 10.89
C ILE A 131 -3.56 -7.01 11.87
N LYS A 132 -4.15 -8.09 12.40
CA LYS A 132 -5.21 -8.01 13.41
C LYS A 132 -4.73 -7.30 14.66
N GLN A 133 -3.53 -7.63 15.14
CA GLN A 133 -2.95 -7.02 16.34
C GLN A 133 -2.68 -5.53 16.13
N GLU A 134 -2.03 -5.13 15.04
CA GLU A 134 -1.78 -3.72 14.73
C GLU A 134 -3.09 -2.94 14.53
N THR A 135 -4.06 -3.50 13.82
CA THR A 135 -5.39 -2.89 13.65
C THR A 135 -6.07 -2.70 15.01
N PHE A 136 -6.03 -3.71 15.87
CA PHE A 136 -6.62 -3.62 17.20
C PHE A 136 -5.91 -2.58 18.08
N LYS A 137 -4.58 -2.49 18.02
CA LYS A 137 -3.81 -1.43 18.70
C LYS A 137 -4.27 -0.04 18.27
N VAL A 138 -4.45 0.21 16.97
CA VAL A 138 -4.97 1.48 16.45
C VAL A 138 -6.36 1.78 17.00
N ILE A 139 -7.26 0.80 17.04
CA ILE A 139 -8.60 0.94 17.64
C ILE A 139 -8.48 1.32 19.13
N LEU A 140 -7.63 0.63 19.90
CA LEU A 140 -7.43 0.92 21.31
C LEU A 140 -6.83 2.32 21.53
N GLN A 141 -5.88 2.74 20.69
CA GLN A 141 -5.26 4.07 20.73
C GLN A 141 -6.31 5.16 20.48
N TYR A 142 -7.09 5.02 19.41
CA TYR A 142 -8.14 5.96 19.03
C TYR A 142 -9.22 6.09 20.13
N ASN A 143 -9.56 4.99 20.79
CA ASN A 143 -10.51 4.99 21.91
C ASN A 143 -9.88 5.42 23.25
N GLY A 144 -8.61 5.80 23.29
CA GLY A 144 -7.91 6.24 24.51
C GLY A 144 -7.70 5.13 25.55
N LEU A 145 -7.77 3.86 25.13
CA LEU A 145 -7.72 2.69 26.01
C LEU A 145 -6.28 2.22 26.27
N LEU A 146 -5.31 2.62 25.45
CA LEU A 146 -3.89 2.28 25.66
C LEU A 146 -3.22 3.08 26.79
N ASN A 147 -3.67 4.32 27.06
CA ASN A 147 -3.01 5.23 28.01
C ASN A 147 -3.71 5.36 29.38
N ARG A 148 -4.80 4.62 29.63
CA ARG A 148 -5.56 4.71 30.90
C ARG A 148 -5.01 3.80 32.01
N ARG A 149 -3.76 4.00 32.43
CA ARG A 149 -3.32 3.62 33.80
C ARG A 149 -2.28 4.59 34.37
N ARG A 150 -2.77 5.65 35.01
CA ARG A 150 -2.38 6.19 36.35
C ARG A 150 -2.88 7.63 36.50
N SER A 151 -4.17 7.78 36.76
CA SER A 151 -4.67 9.00 37.40
C SER A 151 -5.68 8.58 38.45
N SER A 152 -5.17 8.40 39.65
CA SER A 152 -5.94 8.42 40.88
C SER A 152 -6.77 9.71 40.96
N ILE A 153 -8.07 9.57 41.24
CA ILE A 153 -8.90 10.53 42.00
C ILE A 153 -9.08 11.91 41.36
N PHE A 154 -10.27 12.15 40.76
CA PHE A 154 -11.21 13.23 41.08
C PHE A 154 -12.36 13.18 40.06
N MET A 155 -13.53 12.68 40.45
CA MET A 155 -14.78 12.90 39.69
C MET A 155 -15.55 14.02 40.39
N GLY A 156 -15.57 15.20 39.76
CA GLY A 156 -16.59 16.22 40.00
C GLY A 156 -17.92 15.81 39.34
N PRO A 157 -19.05 16.33 39.80
CA PRO A 157 -20.35 15.84 39.38
C PRO A 157 -20.75 16.38 38.01
N ASP A 158 -21.42 15.49 37.30
CA ASP A 158 -22.35 15.72 36.21
C ASP A 158 -21.78 15.81 34.79
N HIS A 159 -22.04 14.77 34.00
CA HIS A 159 -22.48 14.79 32.59
C HIS A 159 -23.10 13.43 32.27
N SER A 160 -24.21 13.12 32.96
CA SER A 160 -25.08 11.99 32.68
C SER A 160 -26.07 12.36 31.57
N ALA A 161 -25.75 12.10 30.29
CA ALA A 161 -26.80 12.10 29.26
C ALA A 161 -26.53 11.32 27.96
N TYR A 162 -25.29 11.04 27.54
CA TYR A 162 -25.06 10.62 26.14
C TYR A 162 -24.57 9.19 25.87
N LEU A 163 -24.51 8.29 26.86
CA LEU A 163 -23.95 6.95 26.64
C LEU A 163 -24.76 5.81 27.28
N HIS A 164 -25.99 5.62 26.81
CA HIS A 164 -26.74 4.38 27.03
C HIS A 164 -27.04 3.65 25.71
N LYS A 165 -25.97 3.15 25.09
CA LYS A 165 -25.98 1.82 24.46
C LYS A 165 -24.93 1.02 25.21
N ARG A 166 -25.34 -0.09 25.84
CA ARG A 166 -24.56 -0.91 26.78
C ARG A 166 -23.11 -1.11 26.29
N ARG A 167 -22.19 -0.29 26.78
CA ARG A 167 -20.75 -0.53 26.69
C ARG A 167 -20.43 -1.56 27.78
N PRO A 168 -19.69 -2.64 27.48
CA PRO A 168 -19.21 -3.55 28.52
C PRO A 168 -18.51 -2.72 29.60
N SER A 169 -18.71 -3.06 30.86
CA SER A 169 -18.11 -2.28 31.94
C SER A 169 -16.59 -2.27 31.79
N VAL A 170 -15.91 -1.22 32.28
CA VAL A 170 -14.43 -1.14 32.26
C VAL A 170 -13.81 -2.41 32.85
N PHE A 171 -14.45 -2.99 33.87
CA PHE A 171 -14.07 -4.27 34.47
C PHE A 171 -14.21 -5.44 33.48
N GLU A 172 -15.31 -5.50 32.73
CA GLU A 172 -15.58 -6.56 31.75
C GLU A 172 -14.61 -6.50 30.56
N MET A 173 -14.20 -5.30 30.13
CA MET A 173 -13.15 -5.14 29.10
C MET A 173 -11.76 -5.48 29.62
N ASP A 174 -11.42 -5.13 30.86
CA ASP A 174 -10.12 -5.44 31.47
C ASP A 174 -9.98 -6.95 31.76
N VAL A 175 -11.08 -7.63 32.09
CA VAL A 175 -11.14 -9.10 32.17
C VAL A 175 -10.99 -9.73 30.79
N LYS A 176 -11.66 -9.21 29.76
CA LYS A 176 -11.48 -9.67 28.37
C LYS A 176 -10.05 -9.46 27.86
N MET A 177 -9.41 -8.35 28.21
CA MET A 177 -8.02 -8.05 27.86
C MET A 177 -7.06 -9.07 28.47
N ARG A 178 -7.17 -9.33 29.78
CA ARG A 178 -6.34 -10.35 30.46
C ARG A 178 -6.60 -11.76 29.95
N LEU A 179 -7.86 -12.10 29.66
CA LEU A 179 -8.20 -13.39 29.05
C LEU A 179 -7.59 -13.53 27.66
N MET A 180 -7.60 -12.46 26.86
CA MET A 180 -7.07 -12.49 25.50
C MET A 180 -5.54 -12.53 25.49
N GLU A 181 -4.87 -11.75 26.35
CA GLU A 181 -3.42 -11.86 26.58
C GLU A 181 -3.03 -13.27 27.03
N ARG A 182 -3.81 -13.86 27.96
CA ARG A 182 -3.61 -15.23 28.42
C ARG A 182 -3.85 -16.27 27.32
N ILE A 183 -4.84 -16.08 26.46
CA ILE A 183 -5.12 -16.96 25.31
C ILE A 183 -3.94 -16.91 24.33
N VAL A 184 -3.45 -15.71 24.01
CA VAL A 184 -2.29 -15.54 23.11
C VAL A 184 -1.02 -16.17 23.71
N GLU A 185 -0.79 -16.05 25.03
CA GLU A 185 0.31 -16.74 25.71
C GLU A 185 0.16 -18.27 25.67
N LEU A 186 -1.04 -18.79 25.98
CA LEU A 186 -1.32 -20.22 25.95
C LEU A 186 -1.21 -20.83 24.55
N GLU A 187 -1.58 -20.09 23.50
CA GLU A 187 -1.42 -20.52 22.12
C GLU A 187 0.06 -20.58 21.71
N LYS A 188 0.87 -19.61 22.15
CA LYS A 188 2.33 -19.63 21.94
C LYS A 188 2.99 -20.82 22.66
N ASP A 189 2.60 -21.07 23.90
CA ASP A 189 3.13 -22.20 24.68
C ASP A 189 2.72 -23.54 24.06
N ASN A 190 1.48 -23.66 23.58
CA ASN A 190 1.00 -24.85 22.89
C ASN A 190 1.77 -25.09 21.57
N GLN A 191 1.99 -24.03 20.77
CA GLN A 191 2.79 -24.14 19.55
C GLN A 191 4.23 -24.59 19.85
N LEU A 192 4.86 -23.99 20.87
CA LEU A 192 6.20 -24.38 21.32
C LEU A 192 6.25 -25.85 21.75
N GLU A 193 5.21 -26.33 22.43
CA GLU A 193 5.13 -27.73 22.85
C GLU A 193 4.90 -28.69 21.68
N GLN A 194 4.09 -28.31 20.69
CA GLN A 194 3.93 -29.07 19.45
C GLN A 194 5.24 -29.15 18.66
N ASP A 195 5.99 -28.05 18.58
CA ASP A 195 7.29 -28.02 17.91
C ASP A 195 8.32 -28.92 18.63
N ARG A 196 8.32 -28.92 19.97
CA ARG A 196 9.15 -29.83 20.78
C ARG A 196 8.77 -31.29 20.57
N LYS A 197 7.48 -31.63 20.55
CA LYS A 197 6.99 -33.00 20.30
C LYS A 197 7.37 -33.46 18.91
N THR A 198 7.24 -32.60 17.90
CA THR A 198 7.62 -32.88 16.52
C THR A 198 9.14 -33.12 16.41
N SER A 199 9.95 -32.28 17.06
CA SER A 199 11.40 -32.45 17.11
C SER A 199 11.82 -33.74 17.83
N LEU A 200 11.15 -34.11 18.93
CA LEU A 200 11.39 -35.37 19.62
C LEU A 200 11.00 -36.58 18.77
N LEU A 201 9.85 -36.54 18.11
CA LEU A 201 9.41 -37.60 17.19
C LEU A 201 10.37 -37.77 16.02
N GLN A 202 10.90 -36.68 15.47
CA GLN A 202 11.92 -36.72 14.41
C GLN A 202 13.25 -37.31 14.91
N ARG A 203 13.68 -36.98 16.13
CA ARG A 203 14.88 -37.58 16.75
C ARG A 203 14.70 -39.07 17.06
N VAL A 204 13.52 -39.47 17.54
CA VAL A 204 13.16 -40.87 17.77
C VAL A 204 13.10 -41.64 16.45
N GLY A 205 12.49 -41.07 15.41
CA GLY A 205 12.46 -41.64 14.05
C GLY A 205 13.86 -41.87 13.47
N ASN A 206 14.76 -40.88 13.64
CA ASN A 206 16.16 -41.03 13.24
C ASN A 206 16.89 -42.11 14.05
N PHE A 207 16.59 -42.27 15.34
CA PHE A 207 17.20 -43.33 16.17
C PHE A 207 16.80 -44.73 15.70
N PHE A 208 15.55 -44.93 15.28
CA PHE A 208 15.08 -46.19 14.71
C PHE A 208 15.65 -46.46 13.29
N SER A 209 15.91 -45.43 12.49
CA SER A 209 16.56 -45.61 11.17
C SER A 209 18.04 -45.97 11.26
N TYR A 210 18.75 -45.58 12.34
CA TYR A 210 20.13 -46.01 12.58
C TYR A 210 20.26 -47.41 13.18
N SER A 211 19.18 -47.95 13.78
CA SER A 211 19.17 -49.25 14.47
C SER A 211 18.86 -50.42 13.53
N ASN A 212 18.13 -50.18 12.44
CA ASN A 212 17.91 -51.16 11.38
C ASN A 212 18.90 -50.89 10.23
N GLY A 213 20.10 -51.45 10.32
CA GLY A 213 20.99 -51.56 9.16
C GLY A 213 20.31 -52.39 8.07
N GLY A 214 19.81 -51.72 7.03
CA GLY A 214 19.13 -52.37 5.91
C GLY A 214 19.07 -51.46 4.70
N VAL A 215 20.01 -51.70 3.77
CA VAL A 215 20.13 -51.33 2.34
C VAL A 215 19.15 -50.27 1.78
N PRO A 216 19.64 -49.21 1.10
CA PRO A 216 18.78 -48.25 0.43
C PRO A 216 18.06 -48.89 -0.76
N VAL A 217 16.74 -48.79 -0.79
CA VAL A 217 15.95 -49.01 -2.01
C VAL A 217 15.86 -47.67 -2.72
N GLU A 218 16.56 -47.53 -3.84
CA GLU A 218 16.26 -46.53 -4.86
C GLU A 218 14.88 -46.84 -5.45
N SER A 219 13.97 -45.87 -5.41
CA SER A 219 12.96 -45.72 -6.45
C SER A 219 12.55 -44.26 -6.53
N ASP A 220 12.74 -43.73 -7.74
CA ASP A 220 12.37 -42.43 -8.24
C ASP A 220 10.96 -41.98 -7.82
N ASP A 221 10.81 -40.68 -7.59
CA ASP A 221 9.79 -39.89 -8.27
C ASP A 221 10.06 -38.40 -8.05
N GLU A 222 10.71 -37.80 -9.05
CA GLU A 222 10.54 -36.39 -9.39
C GLU A 222 9.05 -36.09 -9.59
N ALA A 223 8.47 -35.21 -8.78
CA ALA A 223 7.46 -34.25 -9.24
C ALA A 223 7.10 -33.28 -8.11
N PHE A 224 6.81 -32.04 -8.51
CA PHE A 224 6.30 -30.91 -7.72
C PHE A 224 7.33 -29.99 -7.05
N ASN A 225 8.04 -29.27 -7.91
CA ASN A 225 8.29 -27.84 -7.70
C ASN A 225 7.77 -27.07 -8.91
N MET A 226 6.66 -26.33 -8.72
CA MET A 226 6.24 -25.08 -9.38
C MET A 226 4.71 -24.98 -9.39
N VAL A 227 4.15 -24.19 -8.47
CA VAL A 227 3.29 -23.01 -8.73
C VAL A 227 3.51 -22.02 -7.58
#